data_AF-A0AAX3U961-F1
#
_entry.id   AF-A0AAX3U961-F1
#
_cell.length_a   1.000
_cell.length_b   1.000
_cell.length_c   1.000
_cell.angle_alpha   90.00
_cell.angle_beta   90.00
_cell.angle_gamma   90.00
#
_symmetry.space_group_name_H-M   'P 1'
#
loop_
_entity.id
_entity.type
_entity.pdbx_description
1 polymer ?
#
loop_
_entity_poly.entity_id
_entity_poly.type
_entity_poly.pdbx_seq_one_letter_code
_entity_poly.pdbx_strand_id
1 'polypeptide(L)'
;MNRSRKSLMQTIAMYTWITVGFCFRFLFGNLYGVLVTMFMVRAFSESLFGFPPYSTYELITWLYSLSDEMKVAIASSLVTVVGFFIAYASATANWKSQLLASIKLQASSDLNSFFTEVNSLVTDLEIYAQDVVKSLDVIRDSSDENEKMFQASYFTELGQEIDIKRKRLVSMSIQVHHFEGKYSSLFMSVPSVLPSFKRAASALNNVSSTSWFYIPCAYRDDPNPVESYLSQIDRDKYESFIGSVNKNRILLSFYPGSAGGVLQSDVVPFNVFSLVNLFKNSKFLHGVFDEVRRAKKDG
;
A
#
# COMPACT_ATOMS: atom_id res chain seq x y z
N MET A 1 38.82 9.42 8.33
CA MET A 1 37.87 10.01 9.31
C MET A 1 37.05 11.20 8.76
N ASN A 2 36.69 11.24 7.46
CA ASN A 2 36.15 12.46 6.82
C ASN A 2 34.90 12.28 5.93
N ARG A 3 34.43 11.05 5.69
CA ARG A 3 33.20 10.77 4.91
C ARG A 3 31.92 10.86 5.75
N SER A 4 31.95 10.38 6.99
CA SER A 4 30.79 10.38 7.89
C SER A 4 30.35 11.81 8.29
N ARG A 5 31.29 12.73 8.60
CA ARG A 5 30.95 14.13 8.91
C ARG A 5 30.37 14.90 7.71
N LYS A 6 30.88 14.68 6.50
CA LYS A 6 30.33 15.28 5.27
C LYS A 6 28.90 14.82 5.00
N SER A 7 28.64 13.51 5.18
CA SER A 7 27.28 12.96 5.08
C SER A 7 26.34 13.55 6.12
N LEU A 8 26.75 13.64 7.38
CA LEU A 8 25.95 14.25 8.45
C LEU A 8 25.62 15.73 8.19
N MET A 9 26.61 16.50 7.72
CA MET A 9 26.43 17.92 7.42
C MET A 9 25.51 18.15 6.21
N GLN A 10 25.60 17.30 5.18
CA GLN A 10 24.67 17.31 4.04
C GLN A 10 23.25 16.95 4.47
N THR A 11 23.10 15.96 5.36
CA THR A 11 21.81 15.57 5.93
C THR A 11 21.19 16.72 6.73
N ILE A 12 21.96 17.39 7.60
CA ILE A 12 21.49 18.55 8.36
C ILE A 12 21.07 19.68 7.41
N ALA A 13 21.90 20.04 6.42
CA ALA A 13 21.57 21.08 5.46
C ALA A 13 20.29 20.78 4.66
N MET A 14 20.10 19.51 4.26
CA MET A 14 18.89 19.07 3.57
C MET A 14 17.65 19.23 4.47
N TYR A 15 17.73 18.77 5.73
CA TYR A 15 16.62 18.93 6.67
C TYR A 15 16.31 20.41 6.94
N THR A 16 17.32 21.25 7.17
CA THR A 16 17.13 22.70 7.35
C THR A 16 16.43 23.32 6.14
N TRP A 17 16.86 22.99 4.92
CA TRP A 17 16.23 23.50 3.70
C TRP A 17 14.78 23.05 3.56
N ILE A 18 14.48 21.79 3.84
CA ILE A 18 13.11 21.24 3.83
C ILE A 18 12.25 21.93 4.88
N THR A 19 12.77 22.15 6.10
CA THR A 19 12.06 22.85 7.17
C THR A 19 11.76 24.29 6.78
N VAL A 20 12.73 25.02 6.22
CA VAL A 20 12.52 26.39 5.73
C VAL A 20 11.47 26.42 4.62
N GLY A 21 11.57 25.53 3.63
CA GLY A 21 10.58 25.42 2.56
C GLY A 21 9.17 25.10 3.07
N PHE A 22 9.07 24.24 4.10
CA PHE A 22 7.81 23.93 4.77
C PHE A 22 7.24 25.15 5.49
N CYS A 23 8.07 25.91 6.21
CA CYS A 23 7.65 27.15 6.87
C CYS A 23 7.14 28.19 5.86
N PHE A 24 7.84 28.41 4.74
CA PHE A 24 7.37 29.31 3.68
C PHE A 24 6.03 28.83 3.10
N ARG A 25 5.92 27.55 2.78
CA ARG A 25 4.67 26.97 2.27
C ARG A 25 3.53 27.08 3.27
N PHE A 26 3.81 26.95 4.56
CA PHE A 26 2.82 27.14 5.62
C PHE A 26 2.39 28.60 5.75
N LEU A 27 3.35 29.54 5.84
CA LEU A 27 3.10 30.97 6.03
C LEU A 27 2.30 31.59 4.87
N PHE A 28 2.57 31.19 3.63
CA PHE A 28 1.92 31.77 2.46
C PHE A 28 0.82 30.89 1.85
N GLY A 29 0.81 29.58 2.14
CA GLY A 29 -0.11 28.62 1.53
C GLY A 29 -1.26 28.15 2.41
N ASN A 30 -1.33 28.58 3.67
CA ASN A 30 -2.39 28.24 4.61
C ASN A 30 -3.01 29.50 5.22
N LEU A 31 -4.33 29.50 5.43
CA LEU A 31 -5.08 30.63 6.00
C LEU A 31 -4.52 31.06 7.36
N TYR A 32 -4.17 30.10 8.21
CA TYR A 32 -3.53 30.38 9.50
C TYR A 32 -2.13 30.97 9.35
N GLY A 33 -1.37 30.54 8.35
CA GLY A 33 -0.05 31.09 8.05
C GLY A 33 -0.14 32.54 7.57
N VAL A 34 -1.14 32.86 6.74
CA VAL A 34 -1.38 34.23 6.27
C VAL A 34 -1.77 35.13 7.43
N LEU A 35 -2.60 34.65 8.37
CA LEU A 35 -2.91 35.38 9.61
C LEU A 35 -1.66 35.68 10.44
N VAL A 36 -0.81 34.67 10.66
CA VAL A 36 0.46 34.85 11.38
C VAL A 36 1.36 35.87 10.67
N THR A 37 1.43 35.80 9.34
CA THR A 37 2.19 36.75 8.53
C THR A 37 1.63 38.17 8.66
N MET A 38 0.30 38.33 8.67
CA MET A 38 -0.36 39.61 8.85
C MET A 38 -0.06 40.22 10.23
N PHE A 39 -0.06 39.41 11.29
CA PHE A 39 0.34 39.85 12.63
C PHE A 39 1.83 40.23 12.70
N MET A 40 2.70 39.45 12.06
CA MET A 40 4.13 39.80 11.97
C MET A 40 4.34 41.12 11.23
N VAL A 41 3.72 41.31 10.07
CA VAL A 41 3.80 42.56 9.30
C VAL A 41 3.30 43.74 10.14
N ARG A 42 2.22 43.57 10.92
CA ARG A 42 1.73 44.60 11.83
C ARG A 42 2.71 44.90 12.97
N ALA A 43 3.31 43.88 13.58
CA ALA A 43 4.26 44.06 14.67
C ALA A 43 5.59 44.70 14.21
N PHE A 44 6.01 44.43 12.97
CA PHE A 44 7.25 44.96 12.40
C PHE A 44 7.03 46.13 11.43
N SER A 45 5.82 46.70 11.34
CA SER A 45 5.50 47.73 10.33
C SER A 45 6.32 49.00 10.51
N GLU A 46 6.65 49.36 11.75
CA GLU A 46 7.50 50.52 12.06
C GLU A 46 8.92 50.35 11.52
N SER A 47 9.47 49.12 11.63
CA SER A 47 10.78 48.78 11.07
C SER A 47 10.77 48.62 9.55
N LEU A 48 9.65 48.21 8.95
CA LEU A 48 9.56 47.92 7.52
C LEU A 48 9.16 49.14 6.67
N PHE A 49 8.25 49.97 7.18
CA PHE A 49 7.64 51.08 6.43
C PHE A 49 7.96 52.45 7.03
N GLY A 50 8.61 52.52 8.20
CA GLY A 50 9.00 53.77 8.85
C GLY A 50 7.85 54.51 9.54
N PHE A 51 6.66 53.91 9.61
CA PHE A 51 5.49 54.47 10.28
C PHE A 51 4.84 53.43 11.20
N PRO A 52 4.39 53.83 12.41
CA PRO A 52 3.65 52.94 13.29
C PRO A 52 2.28 52.61 12.66
N PRO A 53 1.77 51.39 12.86
CA PRO A 53 0.47 51.01 12.34
C PRO A 53 -0.62 51.74 13.14
N TYR A 54 -1.72 52.14 12.48
CA TYR A 54 -2.86 52.75 13.17
C TYR A 54 -3.30 51.89 14.36
N SER A 55 -3.44 52.54 15.52
CA SER A 55 -4.03 51.94 16.70
C SER A 55 -5.50 51.60 16.43
N THR A 56 -6.07 50.69 17.21
CA THR A 56 -7.48 50.28 17.07
C THR A 56 -8.42 51.48 17.19
N TYR A 57 -8.05 52.46 18.02
CA TYR A 57 -8.80 53.70 18.20
C TYR A 57 -8.75 54.61 16.97
N GLU A 58 -7.57 54.83 16.40
CA GLU A 58 -7.38 55.63 15.17
C GLU A 58 -8.09 55.00 13.97
N LEU A 59 -8.10 53.66 13.88
CA LEU A 59 -8.82 52.93 12.84
C LEU A 59 -10.33 53.14 12.92
N ILE A 60 -10.91 53.13 14.14
CA ILE A 60 -12.34 53.34 14.35
C ILE A 60 -12.73 54.81 14.11
N THR A 61 -11.90 55.76 14.55
CA THR A 61 -12.14 57.20 14.30
C THR A 61 -12.04 57.54 12.83
N TRP A 62 -11.07 56.97 12.11
CA TRP A 62 -11.00 57.05 10.65
C TRP A 62 -12.25 56.47 10.00
N LEU A 63 -12.69 55.27 10.42
CA LEU A 63 -13.90 54.63 9.89
C LEU A 63 -15.15 55.50 10.13
N TYR A 64 -15.24 56.14 11.29
CA TYR A 64 -16.36 57.02 11.66
C TYR A 64 -16.42 58.27 10.78
N SER A 65 -15.25 58.81 10.40
CA SER A 65 -15.12 60.03 9.58
C SER A 65 -15.51 59.87 8.10
N LEU A 66 -15.69 58.63 7.62
CA LEU A 66 -16.12 58.34 6.25
C LEU A 66 -17.62 58.62 6.03
N SER A 67 -18.01 58.88 4.78
CA SER A 67 -19.42 59.00 4.40
C SER A 67 -20.16 57.66 4.53
N ASP A 68 -21.47 57.69 4.72
CA ASP A 68 -22.28 56.48 4.88
C ASP A 68 -22.25 55.59 3.63
N GLU A 69 -22.18 56.20 2.44
CA GLU A 69 -22.00 55.51 1.16
C GLU A 69 -20.67 54.72 1.13
N MET A 70 -19.57 55.33 1.61
CA MET A 70 -18.27 54.66 1.67
C MET A 70 -18.25 53.53 2.70
N LYS A 71 -18.91 53.70 3.85
CA LYS A 71 -19.04 52.64 4.86
C LYS A 71 -19.79 51.43 4.29
N VAL A 72 -20.89 51.65 3.58
CA VAL A 72 -21.66 50.59 2.91
C VAL A 72 -20.84 49.92 1.80
N ALA A 73 -20.08 50.69 1.01
CA ALA A 73 -19.20 50.14 -0.03
C ALA A 73 -18.08 49.26 0.56
N ILE A 74 -17.46 49.69 1.67
CA ILE A 74 -16.43 48.91 2.38
C ILE A 74 -17.05 47.65 2.98
N ALA A 75 -18.19 47.75 3.67
CA ALA A 75 -18.84 46.61 4.28
C ALA A 75 -19.30 45.57 3.25
N SER A 76 -19.93 46.00 2.15
CA SER A 76 -20.39 45.11 1.09
C SER A 76 -19.23 44.42 0.37
N SER A 77 -18.19 45.18 -0.01
CA SER A 77 -16.98 44.60 -0.62
C SER A 77 -16.27 43.61 0.31
N LEU A 78 -16.18 43.91 1.62
CA LEU A 78 -15.58 43.00 2.60
C LEU A 78 -16.41 41.72 2.76
N VAL A 79 -17.72 41.82 2.86
CA VAL A 79 -18.62 40.64 2.89
C VAL A 79 -18.45 39.80 1.63
N THR A 80 -18.40 40.42 0.45
CA THR A 80 -18.21 39.71 -0.81
C THR A 80 -16.86 39.02 -0.88
N VAL A 81 -15.76 39.73 -0.57
CA VAL A 81 -14.41 39.18 -0.60
C VAL A 81 -14.26 38.04 0.40
N VAL A 82 -14.72 38.22 1.65
CA VAL A 82 -14.69 37.17 2.68
C VAL A 82 -15.56 35.97 2.27
N GLY A 83 -16.74 36.22 1.70
CA GLY A 83 -17.63 35.18 1.19
C GLY A 83 -16.97 34.34 0.09
N PHE A 84 -16.29 34.98 -0.87
CA PHE A 84 -15.52 34.28 -1.90
C PHE A 84 -14.37 33.48 -1.31
N PHE A 85 -13.64 34.02 -0.33
CA PHE A 85 -12.56 33.28 0.33
C PHE A 85 -13.06 32.04 1.06
N ILE A 86 -14.17 32.14 1.79
CA ILE A 86 -14.77 30.99 2.50
C ILE A 86 -15.26 29.94 1.50
N ALA A 87 -15.96 30.36 0.44
CA ALA A 87 -16.45 29.46 -0.59
C ALA A 87 -15.27 28.75 -1.30
N TYR A 88 -14.24 29.49 -1.70
CA TYR A 88 -13.06 28.93 -2.35
C TYR A 88 -12.28 27.98 -1.43
N ALA A 89 -12.06 28.36 -0.17
CA ALA A 89 -11.40 27.53 0.82
C ALA A 89 -12.18 26.22 1.06
N SER A 90 -13.50 26.31 1.19
CA SER A 90 -14.37 25.15 1.40
C SER A 90 -14.40 24.23 0.18
N ALA A 91 -14.55 24.79 -1.02
CA ALA A 91 -14.51 24.04 -2.28
C ALA A 91 -13.15 23.36 -2.48
N THR A 92 -12.06 24.06 -2.21
CA THR A 92 -10.70 23.51 -2.32
C THR A 92 -10.45 22.41 -1.31
N ALA A 93 -10.89 22.57 -0.06
CA ALA A 93 -10.77 21.53 0.96
C ALA A 93 -11.56 20.28 0.58
N ASN A 94 -12.81 20.45 0.13
CA ASN A 94 -13.64 19.34 -0.34
C ASN A 94 -13.03 18.63 -1.56
N TRP A 95 -12.55 19.38 -2.54
CA TRP A 95 -11.89 18.83 -3.73
C TRP A 95 -10.62 18.04 -3.37
N LYS A 96 -9.77 18.57 -2.49
CA LYS A 96 -8.58 17.84 -1.99
C LYS A 96 -8.96 16.55 -1.27
N SER A 97 -10.01 16.58 -0.45
CA SER A 97 -10.52 15.40 0.25
C SER A 97 -11.01 14.33 -0.73
N GLN A 98 -11.79 14.73 -1.74
CA GLN A 98 -12.28 13.84 -2.80
C GLN A 98 -11.14 13.24 -3.63
N LEU A 99 -10.13 14.04 -4.00
CA LEU A 99 -8.98 13.56 -4.74
C LEU A 99 -8.17 12.54 -3.91
N LEU A 100 -7.95 12.82 -2.62
CA LEU A 100 -7.26 11.90 -1.71
C LEU A 100 -8.02 10.58 -1.58
N ALA A 101 -9.35 10.64 -1.38
CA ALA A 101 -10.20 9.46 -1.32
C ALA A 101 -10.13 8.64 -2.61
N SER A 102 -10.15 9.29 -3.78
CA SER A 102 -10.01 8.63 -5.08
C SER A 102 -8.66 7.90 -5.22
N ILE A 103 -7.55 8.56 -4.85
CA ILE A 103 -6.21 7.94 -4.87
C ILE A 103 -6.14 6.74 -3.92
N LYS A 104 -6.74 6.85 -2.73
CA LYS A 104 -6.83 5.74 -1.76
C LYS A 104 -7.61 4.55 -2.31
N LEU A 105 -8.76 4.79 -2.93
CA LEU A 105 -9.57 3.74 -3.57
C LEU A 105 -8.82 3.07 -4.72
N GLN A 106 -8.16 3.86 -5.56
CA GLN A 106 -7.35 3.34 -6.66
C GLN A 106 -6.20 2.46 -6.14
N ALA A 107 -5.45 2.94 -5.15
CA ALA A 107 -4.38 2.15 -4.54
C ALA A 107 -4.91 0.86 -3.91
N SER A 108 -6.04 0.93 -3.20
CA SER A 108 -6.69 -0.26 -2.64
C SER A 108 -7.13 -1.25 -3.72
N SER A 109 -7.69 -0.77 -4.82
CA SER A 109 -8.14 -1.59 -5.94
C SER A 109 -6.98 -2.28 -6.64
N ASP A 110 -5.93 -1.50 -6.94
CA ASP A 110 -4.68 -2.00 -7.55
C ASP A 110 -4.05 -3.10 -6.68
N LEU A 111 -3.92 -2.86 -5.37
CA LEU A 111 -3.37 -3.84 -4.43
C LEU A 111 -4.25 -5.11 -4.37
N ASN A 112 -5.57 -4.95 -4.29
CA ASN A 112 -6.47 -6.09 -4.19
C ASN A 112 -6.44 -6.95 -5.46
N SER A 113 -6.47 -6.33 -6.64
CA SER A 113 -6.36 -7.03 -7.92
C SER A 113 -5.03 -7.77 -8.04
N PHE A 114 -3.92 -7.09 -7.72
CA PHE A 114 -2.60 -7.68 -7.76
C PHE A 114 -2.47 -8.91 -6.84
N PHE A 115 -2.84 -8.78 -5.56
CA PHE A 115 -2.72 -9.88 -4.61
C PHE A 115 -3.75 -11.00 -4.82
N THR A 116 -4.87 -10.72 -5.47
CA THR A 116 -5.82 -11.76 -5.92
C THR A 116 -5.20 -12.62 -7.01
N GLU A 117 -4.55 -12.01 -8.01
CA GLU A 117 -3.82 -12.75 -9.05
C GLU A 117 -2.66 -13.55 -8.46
N VAL A 118 -1.88 -12.97 -7.54
CA VAL A 118 -0.82 -13.69 -6.80
C VAL A 118 -1.39 -14.91 -6.08
N ASN A 119 -2.48 -14.75 -5.32
CA ASN A 119 -3.05 -15.86 -4.55
C ASN A 119 -3.59 -16.97 -5.47
N SER A 120 -4.15 -16.62 -6.63
CA SER A 120 -4.57 -17.60 -7.64
C SER A 120 -3.37 -18.40 -8.16
N LEU A 121 -2.30 -17.72 -8.58
CA LEU A 121 -1.09 -18.37 -9.09
C LEU A 121 -0.42 -19.26 -8.03
N VAL A 122 -0.32 -18.77 -6.78
CA VAL A 122 0.24 -19.55 -5.67
C VAL A 122 -0.60 -20.80 -5.41
N THR A 123 -1.93 -20.69 -5.46
CA THR A 123 -2.83 -21.83 -5.26
C THR A 123 -2.69 -22.86 -6.38
N ASP A 124 -2.66 -22.43 -7.64
CA ASP A 124 -2.46 -23.33 -8.79
C ASP A 124 -1.13 -24.09 -8.69
N LEU A 125 -0.06 -23.40 -8.31
CA LEU A 125 1.26 -24.02 -8.11
C LEU A 125 1.27 -25.00 -6.92
N GLU A 126 0.57 -24.67 -5.83
CA GLU A 126 0.46 -25.55 -4.68
C GLU A 126 -0.31 -26.83 -5.01
N ILE A 127 -1.44 -26.71 -5.71
CA ILE A 127 -2.23 -27.87 -6.16
C ILE A 127 -1.36 -28.77 -7.03
N TYR A 128 -0.68 -28.20 -8.02
CA TYR A 128 0.25 -28.96 -8.86
C TYR A 128 1.33 -29.66 -8.03
N ALA A 129 1.97 -28.94 -7.09
CA ALA A 129 3.00 -29.51 -6.24
C ALA A 129 2.49 -30.68 -5.39
N GLN A 130 1.31 -30.53 -4.80
CA GLN A 130 0.68 -31.59 -4.01
C GLN A 130 0.32 -32.80 -4.87
N ASP A 131 -0.20 -32.58 -6.07
CA ASP A 131 -0.63 -33.67 -6.96
C ASP A 131 0.55 -34.40 -7.59
N VAL A 132 1.66 -33.70 -7.90
CA VAL A 132 2.91 -34.36 -8.30
C VAL A 132 3.44 -35.25 -7.17
N VAL A 133 3.45 -34.76 -5.92
CA VAL A 133 3.88 -35.58 -4.77
C VAL A 133 2.96 -36.80 -4.57
N LYS A 134 1.64 -36.64 -4.68
CA LYS A 134 0.71 -37.79 -4.62
C LYS A 134 0.92 -38.77 -5.77
N SER A 135 1.16 -38.27 -6.98
CA SER A 135 1.38 -39.12 -8.15
C SER A 135 2.64 -39.97 -8.03
N LEU A 136 3.67 -39.51 -7.30
CA LEU A 136 4.84 -40.33 -6.97
C LEU A 136 4.44 -41.60 -6.22
N ASP A 137 3.58 -41.46 -5.20
CA ASP A 137 3.12 -42.58 -4.39
C ASP A 137 2.25 -43.52 -5.25
N VAL A 138 1.36 -42.98 -6.08
CA VAL A 138 0.52 -43.77 -7.02
C VAL A 138 1.37 -44.53 -8.06
N ILE A 139 2.39 -43.91 -8.63
CA ILE A 139 3.28 -44.55 -9.63
C ILE A 139 4.12 -45.67 -8.98
N ARG A 140 4.51 -45.49 -7.72
CA ARG A 140 5.28 -46.49 -6.95
C ARG A 140 4.41 -47.69 -6.56
N ASP A 141 3.16 -47.44 -6.13
CA ASP A 141 2.26 -48.47 -5.62
C ASP A 141 1.46 -49.19 -6.71
N SER A 142 1.31 -48.59 -7.90
CA SER A 142 0.61 -49.21 -9.03
C SER A 142 1.41 -50.38 -9.62
N SER A 143 0.72 -51.46 -9.95
CA SER A 143 1.25 -52.59 -10.72
C SER A 143 0.98 -52.48 -12.23
N ASP A 144 0.15 -51.52 -12.66
CA ASP A 144 -0.20 -51.30 -14.07
C ASP A 144 0.70 -50.23 -14.72
N GLU A 145 1.46 -50.63 -15.75
CA GLU A 145 2.31 -49.71 -16.49
C GLU A 145 1.53 -48.64 -17.28
N ASN A 146 0.30 -48.94 -17.72
CA ASN A 146 -0.51 -47.96 -18.44
C ASN A 146 -0.91 -46.80 -17.53
N GLU A 147 -1.25 -47.11 -16.27
CA GLU A 147 -1.57 -46.10 -15.26
C GLU A 147 -0.34 -45.24 -14.94
N LYS A 148 0.85 -45.85 -14.81
CA LYS A 148 2.10 -45.10 -14.58
C LYS A 148 2.42 -44.16 -15.73
N MET A 149 2.28 -44.64 -16.96
CA MET A 149 2.50 -43.84 -18.16
C MET A 149 1.49 -42.70 -18.28
N PHE A 150 0.21 -42.99 -17.98
CA PHE A 150 -0.84 -41.99 -17.98
C PHE A 150 -0.53 -40.85 -17.01
N GLN A 151 -0.22 -41.16 -15.75
CA GLN A 151 0.14 -40.18 -14.73
C GLN A 151 1.34 -39.32 -15.16
N ALA A 152 2.42 -39.95 -15.63
CA ALA A 152 3.61 -39.23 -16.09
C ALA A 152 3.31 -38.31 -17.28
N SER A 153 2.48 -38.75 -18.24
CA SER A 153 2.10 -37.95 -19.40
C SER A 153 1.18 -36.78 -19.03
N TYR A 154 0.22 -37.00 -18.12
CA TYR A 154 -0.73 -35.99 -17.65
C TYR A 154 -0.01 -34.83 -16.94
N PHE A 155 0.89 -35.12 -16.01
CA PHE A 155 1.64 -34.08 -15.29
C PHE A 155 2.72 -33.41 -16.15
N THR A 156 3.20 -34.07 -17.21
CA THR A 156 4.08 -33.44 -18.21
C THR A 156 3.33 -32.38 -19.01
N GLU A 157 2.10 -32.67 -19.45
CA GLU A 157 1.26 -31.70 -20.17
C GLU A 157 0.86 -30.52 -19.26
N LEU A 158 0.39 -30.83 -18.05
CA LEU A 158 0.06 -29.82 -17.04
C LEU A 158 1.28 -28.97 -16.63
N GLY A 159 2.47 -29.56 -16.65
CA GLY A 159 3.74 -28.90 -16.34
C GLY A 159 4.04 -27.69 -17.23
N GLN A 160 3.62 -27.71 -18.50
CA GLN A 160 3.84 -26.58 -19.41
C GLN A 160 3.01 -25.35 -19.02
N GLU A 161 1.74 -25.54 -18.66
CA GLU A 161 0.87 -24.47 -18.17
C GLU A 161 1.40 -23.91 -16.85
N ILE A 162 1.85 -24.80 -15.96
CA ILE A 162 2.39 -24.45 -14.65
C ILE A 162 3.70 -23.67 -14.76
N ASP A 163 4.57 -23.97 -15.71
CA ASP A 163 5.80 -23.19 -15.95
C ASP A 163 5.49 -21.73 -16.31
N ILE A 164 4.46 -21.49 -17.13
CA ILE A 164 4.01 -20.14 -17.50
C ILE A 164 3.49 -19.41 -16.25
N LYS A 165 2.66 -20.06 -15.44
CA LYS A 165 2.12 -19.49 -14.19
C LYS A 165 3.23 -19.18 -13.18
N ARG A 166 4.23 -20.05 -13.05
CA ARG A 166 5.41 -19.82 -12.22
C ARG A 166 6.21 -18.61 -12.69
N LYS A 167 6.51 -18.51 -14.00
CA LYS A 167 7.20 -17.35 -14.57
C LYS A 167 6.43 -16.04 -14.32
N ARG A 168 5.10 -16.09 -14.42
CA ARG A 168 4.23 -14.95 -14.06
C ARG A 168 4.35 -14.60 -12.58
N LEU A 169 4.32 -15.57 -11.66
CA LEU A 169 4.49 -15.34 -10.23
C LEU A 169 5.84 -14.67 -9.91
N VAL A 170 6.93 -15.14 -10.51
CA VAL A 170 8.27 -14.53 -10.35
C VAL A 170 8.29 -13.11 -10.93
N SER A 171 7.64 -12.85 -12.07
CA SER A 171 7.51 -11.49 -12.59
C SER A 171 6.75 -10.59 -11.62
N MET A 172 5.68 -11.10 -10.99
CA MET A 172 4.89 -10.34 -10.02
C MET A 172 5.68 -10.04 -8.74
N SER A 173 6.54 -10.95 -8.27
CA SER A 173 7.40 -10.68 -7.11
C SER A 173 8.38 -9.53 -7.35
N ILE A 174 8.76 -9.27 -8.61
CA ILE A 174 9.51 -8.06 -8.99
C ILE A 174 8.58 -6.84 -9.05
N GLN A 175 7.41 -6.98 -9.69
CA GLN A 175 6.45 -5.89 -9.88
C GLN A 175 5.88 -5.35 -8.56
N VAL A 176 5.82 -6.14 -7.49
CA VAL A 176 5.33 -5.70 -6.19
C VAL A 176 6.07 -4.44 -5.72
N HIS A 177 7.37 -4.33 -5.99
CA HIS A 177 8.18 -3.17 -5.58
C HIS A 177 7.83 -1.88 -6.34
N HIS A 178 7.18 -1.97 -7.51
CA HIS A 178 6.69 -0.79 -8.23
C HIS A 178 5.60 -0.05 -7.44
N PHE A 179 4.77 -0.77 -6.68
CA PHE A 179 3.75 -0.15 -5.82
C PHE A 179 4.37 0.67 -4.69
N GLU A 180 5.53 0.28 -4.16
CA GLU A 180 6.25 1.07 -3.16
C GLU A 180 6.67 2.43 -3.75
N GLY A 181 7.09 2.48 -5.02
CA GLY A 181 7.40 3.73 -5.71
C GLY A 181 6.14 4.55 -6.02
N LYS A 182 5.17 3.94 -6.72
CA LYS A 182 3.93 4.58 -7.21
C LYS A 182 3.09 5.18 -6.08
N TYR A 183 2.97 4.48 -4.95
CA TYR A 183 2.14 4.87 -3.82
C TYR A 183 2.94 5.27 -2.57
N SER A 184 4.23 5.54 -2.70
CA SER A 184 5.14 5.90 -1.59
C SER A 184 4.57 6.98 -0.67
N SER A 185 4.16 8.12 -1.24
CA SER A 185 3.62 9.27 -0.51
C SER A 185 2.35 8.89 0.27
N LEU A 186 1.48 8.09 -0.33
CA LEU A 186 0.26 7.61 0.30
C LEU A 186 0.57 6.63 1.44
N PHE A 187 1.42 5.63 1.19
CA PHE A 187 1.77 4.62 2.18
C PHE A 187 2.49 5.19 3.40
N MET A 188 3.27 6.26 3.21
CA MET A 188 3.88 7.01 4.32
C MET A 188 2.87 7.85 5.09
N SER A 189 1.86 8.39 4.42
CA SER A 189 0.83 9.25 5.03
C SER A 189 -0.24 8.48 5.80
N VAL A 190 -0.46 7.21 5.49
CA VAL A 190 -1.49 6.38 6.12
C VAL A 190 -0.86 5.39 7.09
N PRO A 191 -1.26 5.41 8.38
CA PRO A 191 -0.72 4.49 9.38
C PRO A 191 -0.86 3.02 8.97
N SER A 192 0.13 2.21 9.30
CA SER A 192 0.12 0.74 9.13
C SER A 192 0.05 0.20 7.70
N VAL A 193 -0.21 1.02 6.66
CA VAL A 193 -0.27 0.56 5.26
C VAL A 193 1.10 0.13 4.75
N LEU A 194 2.12 0.99 4.89
CA LEU A 194 3.50 0.66 4.47
C LEU A 194 4.05 -0.63 5.12
N PRO A 195 4.00 -0.81 6.45
CA PRO A 195 4.53 -2.03 7.05
C PRO A 195 3.72 -3.28 6.69
N SER A 196 2.39 -3.19 6.56
CA SER A 196 1.57 -4.31 6.08
C SER A 196 1.92 -4.70 4.65
N PHE A 197 2.06 -3.70 3.77
CA PHE A 197 2.48 -3.91 2.38
C PHE A 197 3.86 -4.57 2.28
N LYS A 198 4.85 -4.10 3.04
CA LYS A 198 6.20 -4.70 3.07
C LYS A 198 6.20 -6.16 3.53
N ARG A 199 5.34 -6.51 4.50
CA ARG A 199 5.18 -7.91 4.93
C ARG A 199 4.56 -8.77 3.84
N ALA A 200 3.54 -8.29 3.15
CA ALA A 200 2.94 -8.98 2.02
C ALA A 200 3.95 -9.19 0.88
N ALA A 201 4.74 -8.17 0.55
CA ALA A 201 5.80 -8.25 -0.44
C ALA A 201 6.91 -9.24 -0.05
N SER A 202 7.33 -9.24 1.22
CA SER A 202 8.30 -10.21 1.73
C SER A 202 7.77 -11.65 1.67
N ALA A 203 6.50 -11.86 2.02
CA ALA A 203 5.85 -13.16 1.93
C ALA A 203 5.79 -13.66 0.47
N LEU A 204 5.48 -12.76 -0.48
CA LEU A 204 5.50 -13.07 -1.91
C LEU A 204 6.90 -13.45 -2.38
N ASN A 205 7.92 -12.69 -1.98
CA ASN A 205 9.31 -12.99 -2.32
C ASN A 205 9.72 -14.36 -1.80
N ASN A 206 9.39 -14.70 -0.55
CA ASN A 206 9.65 -16.01 0.03
C ASN A 206 9.01 -17.14 -0.79
N VAL A 207 7.71 -17.05 -1.09
CA VAL A 207 7.00 -18.06 -1.89
C VAL A 207 7.58 -18.16 -3.31
N SER A 208 7.86 -17.02 -3.95
CA SER A 208 8.42 -17.00 -5.31
C SER A 208 9.81 -17.61 -5.38
N SER A 209 10.66 -17.42 -4.37
CA SER A 209 12.01 -17.98 -4.30
C SER A 209 12.01 -19.51 -4.19
N THR A 210 11.00 -20.06 -3.51
CA THR A 210 10.80 -21.52 -3.36
C THR A 210 10.05 -22.15 -4.53
N SER A 211 9.50 -21.35 -5.46
CA SER A 211 8.71 -21.87 -6.60
C SER A 211 9.56 -22.53 -7.70
N TRP A 212 10.89 -22.42 -7.63
CA TRP A 212 11.85 -23.00 -8.58
C TRP A 212 12.14 -24.48 -8.32
N PHE A 213 11.09 -25.31 -8.25
CA PHE A 213 11.22 -26.77 -8.32
C PHE A 213 11.28 -27.23 -9.79
N TYR A 214 11.90 -28.38 -10.04
CA TYR A 214 12.00 -28.92 -11.39
C TYR A 214 10.64 -29.45 -11.84
N ILE A 215 10.18 -29.11 -13.05
CA ILE A 215 8.91 -29.60 -13.60
C ILE A 215 9.22 -30.88 -14.39
N PRO A 216 8.76 -32.05 -13.92
CA PRO A 216 9.12 -33.34 -14.50
C PRO A 216 8.53 -33.51 -15.90
N CYS A 217 9.32 -34.08 -16.81
CA CYS A 217 8.93 -34.33 -18.19
C CYS A 217 9.19 -35.79 -18.55
N ALA A 218 8.16 -36.47 -19.06
CA ALA A 218 8.29 -37.79 -19.67
C ALA A 218 8.52 -37.63 -21.19
N TYR A 219 9.73 -37.95 -21.66
CA TYR A 219 10.04 -37.94 -23.09
C TYR A 219 9.54 -39.25 -23.73
N ARG A 220 8.72 -39.15 -24.78
CA ARG A 220 8.19 -40.34 -25.49
C ARG A 220 9.26 -41.18 -26.18
N ASP A 221 10.41 -40.58 -26.48
CA ASP A 221 11.54 -41.24 -27.15
C ASP A 221 12.53 -41.89 -26.16
N ASP A 222 12.30 -41.74 -24.85
CA ASP A 222 13.12 -42.36 -23.81
C ASP A 222 12.79 -43.86 -23.70
N PRO A 223 13.79 -44.77 -23.64
CA PRO A 223 13.56 -46.19 -23.39
C PRO A 223 12.77 -46.48 -22.10
N ASN A 224 12.92 -45.64 -21.06
CA ASN A 224 12.24 -45.79 -19.76
C ASN A 224 11.63 -44.43 -19.30
N PRO A 225 10.53 -43.98 -19.93
CA PRO A 225 9.99 -42.62 -19.72
C PRO A 225 9.46 -42.38 -18.30
N VAL A 226 8.94 -43.42 -17.63
CA VAL A 226 8.45 -43.33 -16.25
C VAL A 226 9.60 -43.21 -15.26
N GLU A 227 10.69 -43.95 -15.45
CA GLU A 227 11.86 -43.92 -14.56
C GLU A 227 12.60 -42.59 -14.68
N SER A 228 12.73 -42.08 -15.91
CA SER A 228 13.24 -40.76 -16.23
C SER A 228 12.40 -39.65 -15.57
N TYR A 229 11.07 -39.73 -15.64
CA TYR A 229 10.15 -38.82 -14.94
C TYR A 229 10.34 -38.84 -13.41
N LEU A 230 10.41 -40.03 -12.82
CA LEU A 230 10.59 -40.19 -11.36
C LEU A 230 11.94 -39.63 -10.88
N SER A 231 13.01 -39.80 -11.66
CA SER A 231 14.35 -39.30 -11.31
C SER A 231 14.45 -37.78 -11.28
N GLN A 232 13.55 -37.10 -12.00
CA GLN A 232 13.48 -35.64 -12.09
C GLN A 232 12.75 -35.00 -10.89
N ILE A 233 11.97 -35.78 -10.13
CA ILE A 233 11.15 -35.26 -9.03
C ILE A 233 11.93 -35.27 -7.72
N ASP A 234 12.24 -34.07 -7.25
CA ASP A 234 12.86 -33.83 -5.95
C ASP A 234 11.76 -33.55 -4.90
N ARG A 235 11.32 -34.59 -4.19
CA ARG A 235 10.22 -34.51 -3.20
C ARG A 235 10.45 -33.42 -2.16
N ASP A 236 11.67 -33.26 -1.69
CA ASP A 236 12.02 -32.28 -0.66
C ASP A 236 11.79 -30.85 -1.13
N LYS A 237 12.05 -30.55 -2.42
CA LYS A 237 11.78 -29.22 -2.99
C LYS A 237 10.29 -28.94 -3.14
N TYR A 238 9.50 -29.93 -3.54
CA TYR A 238 8.04 -29.79 -3.62
C TYR A 238 7.43 -29.59 -2.23
N GLU A 239 7.84 -30.38 -1.24
CA GLU A 239 7.38 -30.23 0.15
C GLU A 239 7.85 -28.90 0.77
N SER A 240 9.07 -28.44 0.45
CA SER A 240 9.58 -27.13 0.86
C SER A 240 8.73 -25.98 0.29
N PHE A 241 8.32 -26.06 -0.99
CA PHE A 241 7.42 -25.08 -1.59
C PHE A 241 6.04 -25.09 -0.91
N ILE A 242 5.43 -26.26 -0.71
CA ILE A 242 4.14 -26.39 -0.02
C ILE A 242 4.22 -25.82 1.41
N GLY A 243 5.30 -26.11 2.14
CA GLY A 243 5.55 -25.55 3.47
C GLY A 243 5.68 -24.01 3.46
N SER A 244 6.42 -23.47 2.48
CA SER A 244 6.57 -22.03 2.28
C SER A 244 5.24 -21.34 1.98
N VAL A 245 4.41 -21.94 1.12
CA VAL A 245 3.06 -21.44 0.81
C VAL A 245 2.20 -21.44 2.07
N ASN A 246 2.11 -22.55 2.81
CA ASN A 246 1.30 -22.64 4.02
C ASN A 246 1.70 -21.63 5.10
N LYS A 247 3.01 -21.42 5.28
CA LYS A 247 3.54 -20.43 6.23
C LYS A 247 3.17 -18.99 5.85
N ASN A 248 3.19 -18.67 4.55
CA ASN A 248 3.02 -17.29 4.05
C ASN A 248 1.60 -16.96 3.58
N ARG A 249 0.72 -17.96 3.37
CA ARG A 249 -0.64 -17.82 2.84
C ARG A 249 -1.46 -16.80 3.61
N ILE A 250 -1.44 -16.88 4.94
CA ILE A 250 -2.15 -15.94 5.81
C ILE A 250 -1.62 -14.51 5.58
N LEU A 251 -0.31 -14.31 5.41
CA LEU A 251 0.27 -12.99 5.21
C LEU A 251 -0.07 -12.42 3.82
N LEU A 252 -0.08 -13.27 2.80
CA LEU A 252 -0.44 -12.92 1.41
C LEU A 252 -1.92 -12.58 1.24
N SER A 253 -2.81 -13.19 2.02
CA SER A 253 -4.24 -12.89 1.97
C SER A 253 -4.64 -11.76 2.93
N PHE A 254 -4.10 -11.74 4.15
CA PHE A 254 -4.54 -10.82 5.21
C PHE A 254 -3.99 -9.40 5.04
N TYR A 255 -2.69 -9.25 4.78
CA TYR A 255 -2.08 -7.90 4.77
C TYR A 255 -2.57 -7.00 3.64
N PRO A 256 -2.77 -7.48 2.40
CA PRO A 256 -3.39 -6.69 1.34
C PRO A 256 -4.82 -6.27 1.69
N GLY A 257 -5.63 -7.17 2.27
CA GLY A 257 -6.97 -6.86 2.75
C GLY A 257 -6.97 -5.83 3.88
N SER A 258 -6.04 -5.94 4.84
CA SER A 258 -5.87 -4.97 5.92
C SER A 258 -5.44 -3.60 5.41
N ALA A 259 -4.52 -3.55 4.44
CA ALA A 259 -4.08 -2.31 3.81
C ALA A 259 -5.23 -1.67 3.02
N GLY A 260 -6.00 -2.47 2.27
CA GLY A 260 -7.20 -2.01 1.58
C GLY A 260 -8.25 -1.44 2.54
N GLY A 261 -8.52 -2.13 3.65
CA GLY A 261 -9.47 -1.66 4.67
C GLY A 261 -9.07 -0.32 5.29
N VAL A 262 -7.77 -0.13 5.59
CA VAL A 262 -7.27 1.16 6.11
C VAL A 262 -7.27 2.26 5.04
N LEU A 263 -7.05 1.92 3.77
CA LEU A 263 -7.17 2.90 2.68
C LEU A 263 -8.63 3.31 2.46
N GLN A 264 -9.58 2.42 2.70
CA GLN A 264 -11.02 2.67 2.52
C GLN A 264 -11.71 3.27 3.75
N SER A 265 -11.05 3.29 4.92
CA SER A 265 -11.68 3.72 6.18
C SER A 265 -12.17 5.16 6.18
N ASP A 266 -11.53 6.03 5.40
CA ASP A 266 -11.91 7.44 5.32
C ASP A 266 -13.07 7.66 4.34
N VAL A 267 -13.36 6.68 3.48
CA VAL A 267 -14.44 6.72 2.49
C VAL A 267 -15.74 6.18 3.07
N VAL A 268 -15.65 5.11 3.87
CA VAL A 268 -16.82 4.51 4.52
C VAL A 268 -16.97 5.11 5.92
N PRO A 269 -17.98 5.96 6.16
CA PRO A 269 -18.16 6.57 7.47
C PRO A 269 -18.46 5.51 8.54
N PHE A 270 -17.83 5.66 9.71
CA PHE A 270 -18.13 4.81 10.86
C PHE A 270 -19.59 5.02 11.28
N ASN A 271 -20.38 3.95 11.30
CA ASN A 271 -21.79 4.00 11.72
C ASN A 271 -22.08 3.02 12.86
N VAL A 272 -23.18 3.24 13.59
CA VAL A 272 -23.56 2.40 14.75
C VAL A 272 -23.73 0.93 14.36
N PHE A 273 -24.24 0.66 13.16
CA PHE A 273 -24.37 -0.71 12.65
C PHE A 273 -23.02 -1.40 12.46
N SER A 274 -21.98 -0.66 12.06
CA SER A 274 -20.61 -1.18 11.93
C SER A 274 -20.05 -1.59 13.29
N LEU A 275 -20.33 -0.80 14.33
CA LEU A 275 -19.95 -1.13 15.71
C LEU A 275 -20.70 -2.38 16.22
N VAL A 276 -22.01 -2.47 16.00
CA VAL A 276 -22.80 -3.67 16.34
C VAL A 276 -22.28 -4.92 15.61
N ASN A 277 -21.97 -4.81 14.32
CA ASN A 277 -21.41 -5.91 13.54
C ASN A 277 -20.00 -6.31 13.99
N LEU A 278 -19.16 -5.35 14.37
CA LEU A 278 -17.84 -5.62 14.96
C LEU A 278 -17.98 -6.38 16.29
N PHE A 279 -18.92 -5.98 17.15
CA PHE A 279 -19.19 -6.70 18.40
C PHE A 279 -19.70 -8.12 18.15
N LYS A 280 -20.65 -8.28 17.23
CA LYS A 280 -21.22 -9.59 16.86
C LYS A 280 -20.15 -10.53 16.30
N ASN A 281 -19.20 -10.01 15.53
CA ASN A 281 -18.12 -10.77 14.89
C ASN A 281 -16.81 -10.77 15.71
N SER A 282 -16.81 -10.23 16.93
CA SER A 282 -15.59 -10.04 17.75
C SER A 282 -14.82 -11.34 17.99
N LYS A 283 -15.52 -12.43 18.30
CA LYS A 283 -14.91 -13.77 18.50
C LYS A 283 -14.22 -14.29 17.25
N PHE A 284 -14.87 -14.14 16.10
CA PHE A 284 -14.30 -14.53 14.81
C PHE A 284 -13.06 -13.70 14.48
N LEU A 285 -13.15 -12.37 14.63
CA LEU A 285 -12.04 -11.46 14.39
C LEU A 285 -10.85 -11.77 15.31
N HIS A 286 -11.09 -12.05 16.60
CA HIS A 286 -10.03 -12.48 17.52
C HIS A 286 -9.33 -13.76 17.04
N GLY A 287 -10.07 -14.76 16.56
CA GLY A 287 -9.48 -15.97 15.99
C GLY A 287 -8.54 -15.68 14.82
N VAL A 288 -8.99 -14.86 13.86
CA VAL A 288 -8.18 -14.45 12.70
C VAL A 288 -6.93 -13.67 13.15
N PHE A 289 -7.06 -12.74 14.10
CA PHE A 289 -5.92 -12.00 14.62
C PHE A 289 -4.90 -12.88 15.34
N ASP A 290 -5.35 -13.92 16.05
CA ASP A 290 -4.46 -14.88 16.70
C ASP A 290 -3.76 -15.78 15.69
N GLU A 291 -4.42 -16.20 14.61
CA GLU A 291 -3.80 -16.92 13.49
C GLU A 291 -2.71 -16.07 12.80
N VAL A 292 -3.00 -14.80 12.52
CA VAL A 292 -2.01 -13.85 11.98
C VAL A 292 -0.85 -13.66 12.95
N ARG A 293 -1.11 -13.60 14.27
CA ARG A 293 -0.08 -13.45 15.29
C ARG A 293 0.82 -14.69 15.37
N ARG A 294 0.27 -15.90 15.21
CA ARG A 294 1.02 -17.15 15.13
C ARG A 294 1.86 -17.21 13.86
N ALA A 295 1.26 -16.94 12.70
CA ALA A 295 1.96 -16.88 11.42
C ALA A 295 3.13 -15.87 11.42
N LYS A 296 3.01 -14.77 12.18
CA LYS A 296 4.11 -13.80 12.38
C LYS A 296 5.23 -14.31 13.28
N LYS A 297 4.96 -15.19 14.25
CA LYS A 297 5.97 -15.77 15.15
C LYS A 297 6.71 -16.93 14.51
N ASP A 298 6.01 -17.70 13.68
CA ASP A 298 6.57 -18.85 12.96
C ASP A 298 7.23 -18.44 11.63
N GLY A 299 6.91 -17.21 11.17
CA GLY A 299 7.40 -16.38 10.06
C GLY A 299 8.86 -15.97 10.12
#